data_AF-A0A3L7AKA5-F1
#
_entry.id   AF-A0A3L7AKA5-F1
#
_cell.length_a   1.000
_cell.length_b   1.000
_cell.length_c   1.000
_cell.angle_alpha   90.00
_cell.angle_beta   90.00
_cell.angle_gamma   90.00
#
_symmetry.space_group_name_H-M   'P 1'
#
loop_
_entity.id
_entity.type
_entity.pdbx_description
1 polymer ?
#
loop_
_entity_poly.entity_id
_entity_poly.type
_entity_poly.pdbx_seq_one_letter_code
_entity_poly.pdbx_strand_id
1 'polypeptide(L)'
;MNPSELLDVAVSLAEHPARGKLKQVYRRRAISTAYYALFHRLAGMCADTLVGARKSETPAWQRTYRALEHGFAKSALLELARRSNDDAVTLLSEVFVALQQFRHDADYDPHGAYEDGASGSCIKMARLGIDAVSGLPPEVKLEIATSLILRSRR
;
A
#
# COMPACT_ATOMS: atom_id res chain seq x y z
N MET A 1 -7.83 -3.33 8.95
CA MET A 1 -7.67 -1.86 9.02
C MET A 1 -8.29 -1.25 7.77
N ASN A 2 -9.05 -0.16 7.91
CA ASN A 2 -9.71 0.50 6.79
C ASN A 2 -8.73 1.45 6.07
N PRO A 3 -8.47 1.27 4.75
CA PRO A 3 -7.57 2.13 4.00
C PRO A 3 -7.96 3.61 3.99
N SER A 4 -9.26 3.96 3.97
CA SER A 4 -9.70 5.36 3.94
C SER A 4 -9.38 6.08 5.25
N GLU A 5 -9.66 5.44 6.38
CA GLU A 5 -9.33 5.97 7.71
C GLU A 5 -7.82 6.18 7.88
N LEU A 6 -6.99 5.30 7.31
CA LEU A 6 -5.54 5.48 7.31
C LEU A 6 -5.12 6.69 6.46
N LEU A 7 -5.74 6.92 5.30
CA LEU A 7 -5.48 8.14 4.53
C LEU A 7 -5.90 9.40 5.29
N ASP A 8 -7.04 9.39 5.97
CA ASP A 8 -7.51 10.52 6.78
C ASP A 8 -6.54 10.83 7.92
N VAL A 9 -6.03 9.80 8.59
CA VAL A 9 -4.98 9.94 9.62
C VAL A 9 -3.68 10.47 8.99
N ALA A 10 -3.28 9.99 7.82
CA ALA A 10 -2.09 10.48 7.14
C ALA A 10 -2.21 11.97 6.78
N VAL A 11 -3.38 12.42 6.31
CA VAL A 11 -3.70 13.82 6.06
C VAL A 11 -3.62 14.63 7.35
N SER A 12 -4.29 14.18 8.41
CA SER A 12 -4.26 14.85 9.72
C SER A 12 -2.82 15.00 10.28
N LEU A 13 -1.96 14.00 10.06
CA LEU A 13 -0.54 14.07 10.42
C LEU A 13 0.24 15.06 9.54
N ALA A 14 -0.04 15.10 8.24
CA ALA A 14 0.58 16.03 7.31
C ALA A 14 0.13 17.48 7.53
N GLU A 15 -1.07 17.69 8.07
CA GLU A 15 -1.69 18.99 8.32
C GLU A 15 -1.72 19.36 9.81
N HIS A 16 -1.07 18.55 10.67
CA HIS A 16 -1.12 18.65 12.14
C HIS A 16 -1.15 20.10 12.61
N PRO A 17 -2.14 20.52 13.43
CA PRO A 17 -2.60 21.90 13.57
C PRO A 17 -1.44 22.90 13.56
N ALA A 18 -1.21 23.45 12.37
CA ALA A 18 0.07 24.03 12.04
C ALA A 18 0.19 25.42 12.67
N ARG A 19 1.04 25.53 13.69
CA ARG A 19 1.70 26.78 14.05
C ARG A 19 3.19 26.60 13.77
N GLY A 20 3.72 27.33 12.79
CA GLY A 20 5.11 27.20 12.34
C GLY A 20 5.37 25.94 11.49
N LYS A 21 6.65 25.54 11.35
CA LYS A 21 7.06 24.43 10.47
C LYS A 21 6.66 23.07 11.05
N LEU A 22 6.13 22.18 10.20
CA LEU A 22 5.77 20.81 10.57
C LEU A 22 7.00 20.00 10.97
N LYS A 23 6.98 19.39 12.18
CA LYS A 23 8.08 18.56 12.68
C LYS A 23 8.29 17.31 11.83
N GLN A 24 9.54 16.86 11.72
CA GLN A 24 9.92 15.66 10.96
C GLN A 24 9.17 14.39 11.40
N VAL A 25 8.88 14.24 12.70
CA VAL A 25 8.14 13.09 13.23
C VAL A 25 6.75 12.95 12.60
N TYR A 26 6.01 14.05 12.43
CA TYR A 26 4.68 14.01 11.81
C TYR A 26 4.77 13.67 10.32
N ARG A 27 5.77 14.20 9.61
CA ARG A 27 6.02 13.84 8.20
C ARG A 27 6.29 12.35 8.05
N ARG A 28 7.20 11.80 8.86
CA ARG A 28 7.56 10.39 8.84
C ARG A 28 6.34 9.50 9.13
N ARG A 29 5.56 9.84 10.16
CA ARG A 29 4.33 9.10 10.46
C ARG A 29 3.32 9.19 9.34
N ALA A 30 3.10 10.37 8.73
CA ALA A 30 2.20 10.52 7.60
C ALA A 30 2.62 9.65 6.39
N ILE A 31 3.91 9.62 6.06
CA ILE A 31 4.48 8.78 4.99
C ILE A 31 4.21 7.30 5.28
N SER A 32 4.56 6.82 6.48
CA SER A 32 4.36 5.42 6.85
C SER A 32 2.88 5.05 6.84
N THR A 33 2.00 5.91 7.35
CA THR A 33 0.56 5.69 7.34
C THR A 33 -0.02 5.63 5.92
N ALA A 34 0.45 6.50 5.01
CA ALA A 34 0.04 6.46 3.61
C ALA A 34 0.42 5.12 2.94
N TYR A 35 1.62 4.61 3.20
CA TYR A 35 2.02 3.28 2.75
C TYR A 35 1.11 2.18 3.31
N TYR A 36 0.83 2.21 4.62
CA TYR A 36 -0.03 1.20 5.24
C TYR A 36 -1.46 1.22 4.70
N ALA A 37 -1.97 2.39 4.29
CA ALA A 37 -3.28 2.47 3.62
C ALA A 37 -3.31 1.62 2.33
N LEU A 38 -2.32 1.79 1.45
CA LEU A 38 -2.20 1.00 0.22
C LEU A 38 -1.95 -0.49 0.51
N PHE A 39 -1.07 -0.79 1.47
CA PHE A 39 -0.77 -2.16 1.87
C PHE A 39 -2.03 -2.89 2.37
N HIS A 40 -2.82 -2.25 3.24
CA HIS A 40 -4.06 -2.84 3.75
C HIS A 40 -5.15 -2.94 2.67
N ARG A 41 -5.15 -2.04 1.67
CA ARG A 41 -6.01 -2.19 0.50
C ARG A 41 -5.68 -3.45 -0.29
N LEU A 42 -4.39 -3.71 -0.53
CA LEU A 42 -3.95 -4.93 -1.21
C LEU A 42 -4.25 -6.19 -0.40
N ALA A 43 -3.94 -6.18 0.90
CA ALA A 43 -4.23 -7.30 1.79
C ALA A 43 -5.73 -7.67 1.82
N GLY A 44 -6.60 -6.66 1.90
CA GLY A 44 -8.05 -6.82 1.82
C GLY A 44 -8.48 -7.40 0.48
N MET A 45 -8.01 -6.82 -0.62
CA MET A 45 -8.32 -7.30 -1.97
C MET A 45 -7.87 -8.75 -2.20
N CYS A 46 -6.70 -9.16 -1.70
CA CYS A 46 -6.27 -10.56 -1.77
C CYS A 46 -7.22 -11.50 -1.01
N ALA A 47 -7.59 -11.15 0.22
CA ALA A 47 -8.48 -11.96 1.05
C ALA A 47 -9.90 -12.04 0.46
N ASP A 48 -10.43 -10.91 0.00
CA ASP A 48 -11.75 -10.82 -0.64
C ASP A 48 -11.81 -11.64 -1.92
N THR A 49 -10.76 -11.61 -2.72
CA THR A 49 -10.71 -12.32 -4.01
C THR A 49 -10.53 -13.82 -3.83
N LEU A 50 -9.68 -14.27 -2.91
CA LEU A 50 -9.35 -15.70 -2.74
C LEU A 50 -10.33 -16.45 -1.82
N VAL A 51 -10.95 -15.76 -0.86
CA VAL A 51 -11.82 -16.39 0.15
C VAL A 51 -13.27 -15.93 0.02
N GLY A 52 -13.48 -14.65 -0.30
CA GLY A 52 -14.76 -13.99 -0.46
C GLY A 52 -14.98 -12.86 0.54
N ALA A 53 -15.42 -11.68 0.06
CA ALA A 53 -15.62 -10.48 0.86
C ALA A 53 -16.62 -10.62 2.03
N ARG A 54 -17.61 -11.51 1.91
CA ARG A 54 -18.60 -11.78 2.98
C ARG A 54 -18.06 -12.68 4.11
N LYS A 55 -16.77 -13.03 4.07
CA LYS A 55 -16.15 -13.97 5.01
C LYS A 55 -15.06 -13.32 5.88
N SER A 56 -15.07 -12.00 6.05
CA SER A 56 -14.08 -11.24 6.84
C SER A 56 -13.83 -11.81 8.24
N GLU A 57 -14.89 -12.31 8.88
CA GLU A 57 -14.85 -12.87 10.24
C GLU A 57 -14.31 -14.30 10.30
N THR A 58 -14.10 -14.94 9.14
CA THR A 58 -13.64 -16.33 9.11
C THR A 58 -12.12 -16.42 9.32
N PRO A 59 -11.63 -17.49 9.98
CA PRO A 59 -10.19 -17.72 10.11
C PRO A 59 -9.46 -17.82 8.77
N ALA A 60 -10.13 -18.29 7.71
CA ALA A 60 -9.54 -18.37 6.37
C ALA A 60 -9.25 -16.99 5.80
N TRP A 61 -10.24 -16.08 5.81
CA TRP A 61 -10.06 -14.72 5.31
C TRP A 61 -8.99 -13.96 6.09
N GLN A 62 -9.04 -14.05 7.43
CA GLN A 62 -8.06 -13.38 8.30
C GLN A 62 -6.62 -13.90 8.08
N ARG A 63 -6.45 -15.19 7.81
CA ARG A 63 -5.13 -15.75 7.45
C ARG A 63 -4.65 -15.20 6.11
N THR A 64 -5.50 -15.20 5.08
CA THR A 64 -5.14 -14.64 3.76
C THR A 64 -4.80 -13.16 3.83
N TYR A 65 -5.58 -12.37 4.58
CA TYR A 65 -5.29 -10.95 4.81
C TYR A 65 -3.91 -10.72 5.42
N ARG A 66 -3.52 -11.55 6.41
CA ARG A 66 -2.22 -11.45 7.08
C ARG A 66 -1.07 -12.12 6.33
N ALA A 67 -1.35 -12.92 5.31
CA ALA A 67 -0.35 -13.66 4.56
C ALA A 67 0.46 -12.77 3.60
N LEU A 68 -0.03 -11.56 3.29
CA LEU A 68 0.71 -10.60 2.48
C LEU A 68 1.98 -10.15 3.22
N GLU A 69 3.15 -10.40 2.64
CA GLU A 69 4.43 -9.98 3.19
C GLU A 69 5.00 -8.80 2.39
N HIS A 70 5.47 -7.75 3.08
CA HIS A 70 5.95 -6.51 2.44
C HIS A 70 7.03 -6.75 1.36
N GLY A 71 8.09 -7.49 1.71
CA GLY A 71 9.21 -7.73 0.80
C GLY A 71 8.84 -8.62 -0.38
N PHE A 72 8.04 -9.66 -0.13
CA PHE A 72 7.55 -10.54 -1.20
C PHE A 72 6.60 -9.80 -2.15
N ALA A 73 5.67 -9.02 -1.62
CA ALA A 73 4.72 -8.24 -2.41
C ALA A 73 5.44 -7.28 -3.37
N LYS A 74 6.53 -6.64 -2.93
CA LYS A 74 7.39 -5.80 -3.79
C LYS A 74 7.89 -6.57 -5.01
N SER A 75 8.53 -7.71 -4.77
CA SER A 75 9.14 -8.52 -5.82
C SER A 75 8.08 -9.10 -6.77
N ALA A 76 6.96 -9.56 -6.22
CA ALA A 76 5.85 -10.11 -6.99
C ALA A 76 5.17 -9.07 -7.88
N LEU A 77 4.93 -7.84 -7.38
CA LEU A 77 4.39 -6.74 -8.19
C LEU A 77 5.34 -6.34 -9.31
N LEU A 78 6.65 -6.25 -9.02
CA LEU A 78 7.66 -5.96 -10.04
C LEU A 78 7.69 -7.04 -11.13
N GLU A 79 7.57 -8.31 -10.77
CA GLU A 79 7.50 -9.41 -11.73
C GLU A 79 6.22 -9.39 -12.55
N LEU A 80 5.08 -9.14 -11.89
CA LEU A 80 3.79 -9.03 -12.54
C LEU A 80 3.75 -7.87 -13.54
N ALA A 81 4.24 -6.70 -13.17
CA ALA A 81 4.32 -5.54 -14.06
C ALA A 81 5.20 -5.80 -15.29
N ARG A 82 6.31 -6.55 -15.16
CA ARG A 82 7.16 -6.91 -16.31
C ARG A 82 6.47 -7.80 -17.34
N ARG A 83 5.47 -8.58 -16.94
CA ARG A 83 4.76 -9.53 -17.82
C ARG A 83 3.33 -9.11 -18.16
N SER A 84 2.85 -8.03 -17.54
CA SER A 84 1.52 -7.47 -17.76
C SER A 84 1.59 -6.39 -18.86
N ASN A 85 0.53 -6.29 -19.66
CA ASN A 85 0.29 -5.16 -20.56
C ASN A 85 -0.79 -4.21 -20.00
N ASP A 86 -1.18 -4.38 -18.73
CA ASP A 86 -2.18 -3.57 -18.05
C ASP A 86 -1.51 -2.40 -17.33
N ASP A 87 -1.83 -1.18 -17.75
CA ASP A 87 -1.28 0.06 -17.21
C ASP A 87 -1.56 0.24 -15.71
N ALA A 88 -2.71 -0.25 -15.21
CA ALA A 88 -3.05 -0.16 -13.80
C ALA A 88 -2.20 -1.10 -12.95
N VAL A 89 -1.80 -2.26 -13.49
CA VAL A 89 -0.84 -3.17 -12.84
C VAL A 89 0.54 -2.54 -12.76
N THR A 90 1.01 -1.91 -13.85
CA THR A 90 2.28 -1.19 -13.89
C THR A 90 2.30 -0.05 -12.88
N LEU A 91 1.27 0.81 -12.90
CA LEU A 91 1.09 1.92 -11.97
C LEU A 91 1.08 1.43 -10.51
N LEU A 92 0.34 0.36 -10.22
CA LEU A 92 0.28 -0.22 -8.88
C LEU A 92 1.66 -0.68 -8.40
N SER A 93 2.42 -1.35 -9.26
CA SER A 93 3.78 -1.80 -8.95
C SER A 93 4.70 -0.62 -8.63
N GLU A 94 4.72 0.40 -9.49
CA GLU A 94 5.54 1.60 -9.30
C GLU A 94 5.20 2.34 -8.00
N VAL A 95 3.90 2.59 -7.77
CA VAL A 95 3.41 3.27 -6.56
C VAL A 95 3.74 2.47 -5.30
N PHE A 96 3.51 1.16 -5.31
CA PHE A 96 3.79 0.32 -4.14
C PHE A 96 5.28 0.28 -3.81
N VAL A 97 6.14 0.11 -4.82
CA VAL A 97 7.61 0.08 -4.67
C VAL A 97 8.12 1.41 -4.13
N ALA A 98 7.65 2.53 -4.69
CA ALA A 98 8.03 3.86 -4.24
C ALA A 98 7.60 4.11 -2.79
N LEU A 99 6.32 3.87 -2.45
CA LEU A 99 5.82 4.09 -1.10
C LEU A 99 6.47 3.18 -0.06
N GLN A 100 6.81 1.94 -0.43
CA GLN A 100 7.52 1.04 0.46
C GLN A 100 8.93 1.56 0.78
N GLN A 101 9.63 2.10 -0.22
CA GLN A 101 10.94 2.71 -0.03
C GLN A 101 10.83 3.95 0.87
N PHE A 102 9.92 4.87 0.55
CA PHE A 102 9.69 6.06 1.39
C PHE A 102 9.35 5.70 2.83
N ARG A 103 8.52 4.68 3.05
CA ARG A 103 8.21 4.16 4.39
C ARG A 103 9.44 3.58 5.08
N HIS A 104 10.26 2.81 4.37
CA HIS A 104 11.50 2.25 4.93
C HIS A 104 12.43 3.37 5.40
N ASP A 105 12.67 4.36 4.56
CA ASP A 105 13.51 5.51 4.91
C ASP A 105 12.90 6.29 6.10
N ALA A 106 11.58 6.49 6.08
CA ALA A 106 10.89 7.28 7.11
C ALA A 106 10.89 6.60 8.49
N ASP A 107 10.88 5.27 8.51
CA ASP A 107 10.89 4.47 9.73
C ASP A 107 12.30 4.18 10.25
N TYR A 108 13.29 4.00 9.37
CA TYR A 108 14.59 3.42 9.74
C TYR A 108 15.81 4.31 9.52
N ASP A 109 15.75 5.34 8.67
CA ASP A 109 16.88 6.27 8.52
C ASP A 109 16.83 7.33 9.63
N PRO A 110 17.74 7.31 10.63
CA PRO A 110 17.74 8.29 11.72
C PRO A 110 18.21 9.68 11.27
N HIS A 111 18.86 9.80 10.11
CA HIS A 111 19.44 11.04 9.60
C HIS A 111 18.62 11.65 8.46
N GLY A 112 17.68 10.90 7.88
CA GLY A 112 16.79 11.38 6.81
C GLY A 112 16.00 12.63 7.20
N ALA A 113 15.94 13.61 6.31
CA ALA A 113 15.07 14.77 6.45
C ALA A 113 14.12 14.83 5.27
N TYR A 114 12.83 15.03 5.55
CA TYR A 114 11.81 15.15 4.53
C TYR A 114 11.49 16.61 4.29
N GLU A 115 11.53 17.02 3.03
CA GLU A 115 11.15 18.36 2.60
C GLU A 115 9.66 18.63 2.82
N ASP A 116 9.28 19.90 2.71
CA ASP A 116 7.88 20.31 2.79
C ASP A 116 7.12 19.67 1.62
N GLY A 117 5.94 19.10 1.91
CA GLY A 117 5.11 18.43 0.91
C GLY A 117 5.43 16.95 0.63
N ALA A 118 6.56 16.40 1.11
CA ALA A 118 6.93 14.99 0.89
C ALA A 118 5.84 14.00 1.37
N SER A 119 5.27 14.23 2.55
CA SER A 119 4.14 13.43 3.07
C SER A 119 2.89 13.58 2.21
N GLY A 120 2.58 14.79 1.73
CA GLY A 120 1.47 15.06 0.83
C GLY A 120 1.59 14.30 -0.51
N SER A 121 2.79 14.24 -1.08
CA SER A 121 3.06 13.44 -2.27
C SER A 121 2.84 11.95 -2.02
N CYS A 122 3.29 11.41 -0.87
CA CYS A 122 3.03 10.02 -0.50
C CYS A 122 1.54 9.72 -0.32
N ILE A 123 0.78 10.62 0.28
CA ILE A 123 -0.68 10.48 0.41
C ILE A 123 -1.37 10.45 -0.96
N LYS A 124 -0.96 11.32 -1.89
CA LYS A 124 -1.48 11.34 -3.26
C LYS A 124 -1.16 10.04 -4.00
N MET A 125 0.08 9.56 -3.90
CA MET A 125 0.48 8.27 -4.47
C MET A 125 -0.33 7.11 -3.89
N ALA A 126 -0.53 7.08 -2.56
CA ALA A 126 -1.30 6.02 -1.91
C ALA A 126 -2.76 6.01 -2.41
N ARG A 127 -3.37 7.20 -2.57
CA ARG A 127 -4.73 7.30 -3.12
C ARG A 127 -4.78 6.81 -4.57
N LEU A 128 -3.84 7.22 -5.40
CA LEU A 128 -3.72 6.74 -6.78
C LEU A 128 -3.61 5.21 -6.86
N GLY A 129 -2.77 4.60 -6.01
CA GLY A 129 -2.65 3.14 -5.94
C GLY A 129 -3.91 2.45 -5.44
N ILE A 130 -4.61 3.02 -4.46
CA ILE A 130 -5.88 2.48 -3.95
C ILE A 130 -6.97 2.55 -5.02
N ASP A 131 -7.06 3.65 -5.76
CA ASP A 131 -8.01 3.84 -6.85
C ASP A 131 -7.72 2.88 -8.00
N ALA A 132 -6.44 2.72 -8.36
CA ALA A 132 -6.00 1.72 -9.34
C ALA A 132 -6.49 0.32 -8.94
N VAL A 133 -6.19 -0.14 -7.71
CA VAL A 133 -6.65 -1.45 -7.20
C VAL A 133 -8.17 -1.60 -7.23
N SER A 134 -8.90 -0.51 -6.97
CA SER A 134 -10.36 -0.52 -6.97
C SER A 134 -10.93 -0.75 -8.37
N GLY A 135 -10.35 -0.09 -9.37
CA GLY A 135 -10.76 -0.15 -10.78
C GLY A 135 -10.38 -1.43 -11.52
N LEU A 136 -9.49 -2.26 -10.96
CA LEU A 136 -9.05 -3.48 -11.63
C LEU A 136 -10.20 -4.47 -11.92
N PRO A 137 -10.21 -5.11 -13.11
CA PRO A 137 -11.12 -6.20 -13.42
C PRO A 137 -10.96 -7.40 -12.46
N PRO A 138 -12.01 -8.21 -12.24
CA PRO A 138 -11.95 -9.38 -11.36
C PRO A 138 -10.83 -10.37 -11.68
N GLU A 139 -10.57 -10.62 -12.96
CA GLU A 139 -9.52 -11.51 -13.45
C GLU A 139 -8.12 -10.99 -13.10
N VAL A 140 -7.89 -9.68 -13.23
CA VAL A 140 -6.62 -9.04 -12.87
C VAL A 140 -6.43 -9.03 -11.35
N LYS A 141 -7.51 -8.79 -10.58
CA LYS A 141 -7.49 -8.92 -9.11
C LYS A 141 -7.11 -10.33 -8.67
N LEU A 142 -7.65 -11.37 -9.34
CA LEU A 142 -7.32 -12.76 -9.04
C LEU A 142 -5.87 -13.08 -9.38
N GLU A 143 -5.35 -12.59 -10.51
CA GLU A 143 -3.95 -12.77 -10.88
C GLU A 143 -2.99 -12.10 -9.89
N ILE A 144 -3.28 -10.85 -9.49
CA ILE A 144 -2.52 -10.16 -8.45
C ILE A 144 -2.61 -10.95 -7.15
N ALA A 145 -3.81 -11.28 -6.68
CA ALA A 145 -4.00 -11.95 -5.39
C ALA A 145 -3.26 -13.28 -5.30
N THR A 146 -3.31 -14.09 -6.36
CA THR A 146 -2.55 -15.34 -6.43
C THR A 146 -1.04 -15.08 -6.48
N SER A 147 -0.57 -14.11 -7.26
CA SER A 147 0.86 -13.74 -7.34
C SER A 147 1.41 -13.20 -6.02
N LEU A 148 0.60 -12.47 -5.24
CA LEU A 148 1.01 -11.86 -3.97
C LEU A 148 0.97 -12.81 -2.77
N ILE A 149 0.17 -13.88 -2.84
CA ILE A 149 -0.01 -14.83 -1.74
C ILE A 149 0.71 -16.16 -2.01
N LEU A 150 0.67 -16.66 -3.25
CA LEU A 150 1.27 -17.93 -3.62
C LEU A 150 2.70 -17.69 -4.09
N ARG A 151 3.66 -18.24 -3.35
CA ARG A 151 5.06 -18.23 -3.78
C ARG A 151 5.21 -19.14 -4.98
N SER A 152 5.72 -18.61 -6.09
CA SER A 152 6.09 -19.42 -7.25
C SER A 152 7.13 -20.46 -6.81
N ARG A 153 6.80 -21.73 -7.01
CA ARG A 153 7.74 -22.84 -6.80
C ARG A 153 8.50 -23.03 -8.11
N ARG A 154 9.77 -22.66 -8.12
CA ARG A 154 10.72 -23.06 -9.16
C ARG A 154 11.24 -24.46 -8.87
#